data_AF-A0A7W0AQ77-F1
#
_entry.id   AF-A0A7W0AQ77-F1
#
_cell.length_a   1.000
_cell.length_b   1.000
_cell.length_c   1.000
_cell.angle_alpha   90.00
_cell.angle_beta   90.00
_cell.angle_gamma   90.00
#
_symmetry.space_group_name_H-M   'P 1'
#
loop_
_entity.id
_entity.type
_entity.pdbx_description
1 polymer ?
#
loop_
_entity_poly.entity_id
_entity_poly.type
_entity_poly.pdbx_seq_one_letter_code
_entity_poly.pdbx_strand_id
1 'polypeptide(L)'
;MSEPDLFVVCKNCSSEVSPYVTECPYCGQRVRKRAPKIEKNGGSGSSPRTEQAPALPRLRRGEMPGIAPDTRPYATFALIGAALLLTVVLSSGAIPLTDVALLGPPGEQWWRVLTTLFVHPGLGYAFITLVAVAIFGSHLERRFGPVVVIGLFLVCGAAGAAASAAIGLPALGANGAALGLLCAWLM
;
A
#
# COMPACT_ATOMS: atom_id res chain seq x y z
N MET A 1 46.01 13.55 37.37
CA MET A 1 44.82 14.28 36.87
C MET A 1 43.65 13.80 37.70
N SER A 2 43.03 14.71 38.46
CA SER A 2 41.97 14.41 39.42
C SER A 2 40.76 13.80 38.72
N GLU A 3 40.41 12.59 39.14
CA GLU A 3 39.15 11.91 38.80
C GLU A 3 38.00 12.87 39.14
N PRO A 4 37.14 13.28 38.18
CA PRO A 4 36.08 14.23 38.47
C PRO A 4 35.06 13.57 39.40
N ASP A 5 34.84 14.18 40.58
CA ASP A 5 33.88 13.72 41.58
C ASP A 5 32.55 13.30 40.94
N LEU A 6 32.19 12.03 41.13
CA LEU A 6 31.05 11.39 40.47
C LEU A 6 29.69 11.96 40.94
N PHE A 7 29.68 12.78 42.01
CA PHE A 7 28.47 13.22 42.71
C PHE A 7 28.54 14.69 43.16
N VAL A 8 27.39 15.36 43.18
CA VAL A 8 27.17 16.71 43.70
C VAL A 8 26.13 16.65 44.81
N VAL A 9 26.45 17.19 45.98
CA VAL A 9 25.54 17.21 47.14
C VAL A 9 24.54 18.36 47.03
N CYS A 10 23.25 18.07 47.15
CA CYS A 10 22.20 19.09 47.17
C CYS A 10 22.25 19.91 48.48
N LYS A 11 22.30 21.25 48.39
CA LYS A 11 22.35 22.14 49.58
C LYS A 11 21.09 22.14 50.45
N ASN A 12 19.97 21.60 49.96
CA ASN A 12 18.68 21.64 50.66
C ASN A 12 18.39 20.33 51.41
N CYS A 13 18.54 19.18 50.74
CA CYS A 13 18.24 17.86 51.30
C CYS A 13 19.48 17.01 51.60
N SER A 14 20.67 17.53 51.34
CA SER A 14 21.97 16.85 51.52
C SER A 14 22.09 15.49 50.81
N SER A 15 21.21 15.19 49.86
CA SER A 15 21.29 13.98 49.04
C SER A 15 22.37 14.13 47.97
N GLU A 16 23.08 13.03 47.71
CA GLU A 16 24.05 12.92 46.62
C GLU A 16 23.30 12.74 45.29
N VAL A 17 23.55 13.65 44.34
CA VAL A 17 22.89 13.65 43.02
C VAL A 17 23.95 13.69 41.94
N SER A 18 23.68 13.06 40.79
CA SER A 18 24.63 13.09 39.68
C SER A 18 24.83 14.52 39.13
N PRO A 19 26.06 14.87 38.69
CA PRO A 19 26.38 16.20 38.19
C PRO A 19 25.67 16.58 36.88
N TYR A 20 24.99 15.62 36.24
CA TYR A 20 24.28 15.79 34.97
C TYR A 20 22.83 16.27 35.14
N VAL A 21 22.32 16.35 36.36
CA VAL A 21 20.92 16.74 36.64
C VAL A 21 20.85 18.21 37.08
N THR A 22 19.88 18.96 36.55
CA THR A 22 19.69 20.38 36.87
C THR A 22 18.85 20.62 38.14
N GLU A 23 17.98 19.67 38.49
CA GLU A 23 17.06 19.75 39.64
C GLU A 23 17.18 18.50 40.51
N CYS A 24 17.20 18.66 41.84
CA CYS A 24 17.33 17.50 42.73
C CYS A 24 16.06 16.63 42.65
N PRO A 25 16.17 15.32 42.36
CA PRO A 25 15.00 14.44 42.26
C PRO A 25 14.25 14.26 43.58
N TYR A 26 14.90 14.53 44.72
CA TYR A 26 14.30 14.34 46.04
C TYR A 26 13.53 15.56 46.55
N CYS A 27 14.03 16.78 46.30
CA CYS A 27 13.45 18.00 46.86
C CYS A 27 13.09 19.07 45.83
N GLY A 28 13.30 18.82 44.53
CA GLY A 28 12.99 19.75 43.44
C GLY A 28 13.86 21.02 43.40
N GLN A 29 14.79 21.19 44.34
CA GLN A 29 15.64 22.37 44.40
C GLN A 29 16.61 22.36 43.21
N ARG A 30 16.73 23.49 42.51
CA ARG A 30 17.65 23.64 41.39
C ARG A 30 19.11 23.62 41.88
N VAL A 31 19.85 22.57 41.53
CA VAL A 31 21.24 22.33 41.96
C VAL A 31 22.22 23.14 41.10
N ARG A 32 21.91 23.31 39.80
CA ARG A 32 22.73 24.10 38.86
C ARG A 32 21.84 24.87 37.89
N LYS A 33 22.34 26.01 37.39
CA LYS A 33 21.63 26.84 36.39
C LYS A 33 21.70 26.27 34.97
N ARG A 34 22.69 25.42 34.64
CA ARG A 34 22.89 24.85 33.30
C ARG A 34 23.53 23.46 33.38
N ALA A 35 23.08 22.53 32.55
CA ALA A 35 23.69 21.21 32.43
C ALA A 35 25.12 21.32 31.85
N PRO A 36 26.11 20.59 32.41
CA PRO A 36 27.44 20.48 31.80
C PRO A 36 27.36 19.92 30.38
N LYS A 37 28.22 20.40 29.47
CA LYS A 37 28.33 19.79 28.14
C LYS A 37 28.93 18.40 28.31
N ILE A 38 28.17 17.39 27.89
CA ILE A 38 28.67 16.02 27.78
C ILE A 38 29.64 16.01 26.60
N GLU A 39 30.95 15.95 26.88
CA GLU A 39 31.96 15.76 25.85
C GLU A 39 31.82 14.31 25.35
N LYS A 40 31.36 14.16 24.11
CA LYS A 40 31.21 12.87 23.45
C LYS A 40 32.61 12.38 23.05
N ASN A 41 33.37 11.89 24.02
CA ASN A 41 34.72 11.37 23.79
C ASN A 41 34.66 10.06 23.00
N GLY A 42 35.01 10.16 21.71
CA GLY A 42 35.17 9.03 20.81
C GLY A 42 35.63 9.39 19.40
N GLY A 43 36.40 10.46 19.22
CA GLY A 43 36.93 10.80 17.90
C GLY A 43 38.01 11.87 17.94
N SER A 44 39.26 11.42 17.97
CA SER A 44 40.41 12.23 17.60
C SER A 44 40.24 12.77 16.18
N GLY A 45 40.34 14.10 16.04
CA GLY A 45 40.82 14.80 14.84
C GLY A 45 40.37 14.28 13.48
N SER A 46 39.19 14.69 13.04
CA SER A 46 38.96 15.06 11.64
C SER A 46 37.83 16.08 11.59
N SER A 47 38.04 17.18 10.87
CA SER A 47 36.95 18.09 10.54
C SER A 47 35.87 17.24 9.86
N PRO A 48 34.61 17.23 10.35
CA PRO A 48 33.57 16.52 9.65
C PRO A 48 33.38 17.27 8.34
N ARG A 49 33.94 16.73 7.26
CA ARG A 49 33.55 17.07 5.91
C ARG A 49 32.04 16.96 5.94
N THR A 50 31.36 18.11 5.91
CA THR A 50 29.90 18.14 5.97
C THR A 50 29.47 17.54 4.65
N GLU A 51 29.34 16.21 4.62
CA GLU A 51 28.61 15.54 3.57
C GLU A 51 27.22 16.13 3.69
N GLN A 52 26.95 17.08 2.78
CA GLN A 52 25.65 17.70 2.65
C GLN A 52 24.71 16.54 2.41
N ALA A 53 23.96 16.18 3.46
CA ALA A 53 22.91 15.19 3.34
C ALA A 53 22.05 15.65 2.15
N PRO A 54 21.82 14.78 1.15
CA PRO A 54 21.08 15.17 -0.03
C PRO A 54 19.76 15.81 0.42
N ALA A 55 19.53 17.05 -0.01
CA ALA A 55 18.33 17.77 0.36
C ALA A 55 17.14 16.96 -0.14
N LEU A 56 16.35 16.41 0.79
CA LEU A 56 15.14 15.70 0.43
C LEU A 56 14.24 16.66 -0.36
N PRO A 57 13.65 16.20 -1.47
CA PRO A 57 12.73 17.03 -2.25
C PRO A 57 11.61 17.55 -1.34
N ARG A 58 11.11 18.76 -1.63
CA ARG A 58 9.97 19.33 -0.88
C ARG A 58 8.79 18.36 -0.96
N LEU A 59 8.39 17.83 0.19
CA LEU A 59 7.19 17.01 0.35
C LEU A 59 5.96 17.81 -0.12
N ARG A 60 5.08 17.19 -0.91
CA ARG A 60 3.78 17.81 -1.23
C ARG A 60 2.91 17.84 0.02
N ARG A 61 1.95 18.76 0.03
CA ARG A 61 0.95 18.90 1.09
C ARG A 61 0.14 17.60 1.18
N GLY A 62 0.34 16.82 2.25
CA GLY A 62 -0.31 15.52 2.48
C GLY A 62 0.61 14.29 2.36
N GLU A 63 1.84 14.46 1.85
CA GLU A 63 2.86 13.40 1.89
C GLU A 63 3.61 13.46 3.23
N MET A 64 3.43 12.43 4.06
CA MET A 64 4.33 12.23 5.21
C MET A 64 5.55 11.45 4.74
N PRO A 65 6.78 11.90 5.08
CA PRO A 65 7.99 11.19 4.70
C PRO A 65 7.98 9.78 5.31
N GLY A 66 8.11 8.76 4.46
CA GLY A 66 8.05 7.36 4.86
C GLY A 66 6.67 6.68 4.78
N ILE A 67 5.60 7.42 4.42
CA ILE A 67 4.27 6.84 4.16
C ILE A 67 3.96 6.92 2.66
N ALA A 68 3.57 5.80 2.05
CA ALA A 68 3.15 5.78 0.65
C ALA A 68 1.95 6.73 0.47
N PRO A 69 1.94 7.59 -0.56
CA PRO A 69 0.84 8.52 -0.79
C PRO A 69 -0.46 7.74 -0.99
N ASP A 70 -1.50 8.13 -0.23
CA ASP A 70 -2.82 7.52 -0.32
C ASP A 70 -3.47 7.89 -1.66
N THR A 71 -3.16 7.10 -2.68
CA THR A 71 -3.70 7.26 -4.03
C THR A 71 -5.10 6.67 -4.04
N ARG A 72 -6.08 7.50 -4.40
CA ARG A 72 -7.46 7.04 -4.55
C ARG A 72 -7.49 6.00 -5.69
N PRO A 73 -8.11 4.82 -5.49
CA PRO A 73 -8.01 3.69 -6.42
C PRO A 73 -8.93 3.87 -7.64
N TYR A 74 -8.62 4.86 -8.47
CA TYR A 74 -9.43 5.24 -9.63
C TYR A 74 -9.48 4.12 -10.69
N ALA A 75 -8.40 3.38 -10.90
CA ALA A 75 -8.38 2.30 -11.89
C ALA A 75 -9.30 1.15 -11.47
N THR A 76 -9.26 0.77 -10.19
CA THR A 76 -10.16 -0.24 -9.64
C THR A 76 -11.63 0.17 -9.80
N PHE A 77 -11.97 1.42 -9.45
CA PHE A 77 -13.33 1.93 -9.63
C PHE A 77 -13.74 2.00 -11.10
N ALA A 78 -12.84 2.38 -12.01
CA ALA A 78 -13.12 2.41 -13.44
C ALA A 78 -13.41 1.01 -13.99
N LEU A 79 -12.63 -0.01 -13.60
CA LEU A 79 -12.84 -1.40 -14.00
C LEU A 79 -14.18 -1.93 -13.50
N ILE A 80 -14.52 -1.68 -12.23
CA ILE A 80 -15.80 -2.08 -11.64
C ILE A 80 -16.96 -1.37 -12.34
N GLY A 81 -16.84 -0.06 -12.57
CA GLY A 81 -17.85 0.73 -13.26
C GLY A 81 -18.11 0.21 -14.67
N ALA A 82 -17.04 -0.11 -15.41
CA ALA A 82 -17.15 -0.69 -16.75
C ALA A 82 -17.84 -2.07 -16.73
N ALA A 83 -17.44 -2.95 -15.80
CA ALA A 83 -18.04 -4.28 -15.65
C ALA A 83 -19.53 -4.21 -15.27
N LEU A 84 -19.87 -3.32 -14.34
CA LEU A 84 -21.24 -3.17 -13.86
C LEU A 84 -22.13 -2.55 -14.93
N LEU A 85 -21.65 -1.52 -15.64
CA LEU A 85 -22.34 -0.92 -16.78
C LEU A 85 -22.62 -1.97 -17.86
N LEU A 86 -21.62 -2.76 -18.25
CA LEU A 86 -21.80 -3.78 -19.27
C LEU A 86 -22.78 -4.88 -18.83
N THR A 87 -22.69 -5.30 -17.57
CA THR A 87 -23.63 -6.27 -16.98
C THR A 87 -25.07 -5.75 -16.96
N VAL A 88 -25.27 -4.47 -16.65
CA VAL A 88 -26.60 -3.83 -16.71
C VAL A 88 -27.13 -3.77 -18.14
N VAL A 89 -26.28 -3.44 -19.12
CA VAL A 89 -26.66 -3.43 -20.54
C VAL A 89 -27.10 -4.82 -21.01
N LEU A 90 -26.36 -5.87 -20.64
CA LEU A 90 -26.76 -7.25 -20.93
C LEU A 90 -28.07 -7.65 -20.22
N SER A 91 -28.24 -7.20 -18.97
CA SER A 91 -29.45 -7.48 -18.19
C SER A 91 -30.69 -6.77 -18.75
N SER A 92 -30.51 -5.68 -19.52
CA SER A 92 -31.60 -4.97 -20.19
C SER A 92 -32.19 -5.72 -21.40
N GLY A 93 -31.62 -6.87 -21.76
CA GLY A 93 -32.07 -7.68 -22.90
C GLY A 93 -31.66 -7.12 -24.27
N ALA A 94 -30.86 -6.05 -24.30
CA ALA A 94 -30.37 -5.43 -25.53
C ALA A 94 -29.35 -6.31 -26.30
N ILE A 95 -28.70 -7.25 -25.61
CA ILE A 95 -27.67 -8.13 -26.19
C ILE A 95 -27.84 -9.53 -25.58
N PRO A 96 -28.00 -10.60 -26.38
CA PRO A 96 -28.10 -11.95 -25.85
C PRO A 96 -26.75 -12.44 -25.32
N LEU A 97 -26.76 -13.11 -24.17
CA LEU A 97 -25.56 -13.66 -23.51
C LEU A 97 -24.73 -14.57 -24.43
N THR A 98 -25.38 -15.23 -25.39
CA THR A 98 -24.78 -16.12 -26.38
C THR A 98 -23.84 -15.41 -27.35
N ASP A 99 -24.05 -14.12 -27.62
CA ASP A 99 -23.21 -13.34 -28.53
C ASP A 99 -21.94 -12.82 -27.86
N VAL A 100 -21.84 -12.91 -26.53
CA VAL A 100 -20.70 -12.36 -25.78
C VAL A 100 -19.97 -13.43 -24.95
N ALA A 101 -20.65 -14.52 -24.60
CA ALA A 101 -20.00 -15.67 -23.99
C ALA A 101 -18.95 -16.27 -24.93
N LEU A 102 -17.79 -16.61 -24.38
CA LEU A 102 -16.81 -17.45 -25.06
C LEU A 102 -17.16 -18.91 -24.75
N LEU A 103 -17.79 -19.57 -25.72
CA LEU A 103 -17.95 -21.03 -25.76
C LEU A 103 -16.91 -21.59 -26.74
N GLY A 104 -15.85 -22.20 -26.22
CA GLY A 104 -14.81 -22.87 -27.01
C GLY A 104 -13.54 -22.05 -27.28
N PRO A 105 -12.58 -22.60 -28.05
CA PRO A 105 -11.28 -21.99 -28.28
C PRO A 105 -11.40 -20.61 -28.93
N PRO A 106 -10.61 -19.61 -28.51
CA PRO A 106 -10.58 -18.31 -29.16
C PRO A 106 -9.97 -18.47 -30.56
N GLY A 107 -10.80 -18.80 -31.55
CA GLY A 107 -10.43 -18.81 -32.96
C GLY A 107 -10.28 -17.38 -33.47
N GLU A 108 -11.11 -16.96 -34.43
CA GLU A 108 -11.05 -15.62 -35.03
C GLU A 108 -11.47 -14.48 -34.08
N GLN A 109 -12.08 -14.79 -32.93
CA GLN A 109 -12.73 -13.81 -32.04
C GLN A 109 -11.93 -13.59 -30.76
N TRP A 110 -10.61 -13.37 -30.88
CA TRP A 110 -9.69 -13.19 -29.75
C TRP A 110 -10.08 -12.03 -28.81
N TRP A 111 -10.77 -11.01 -29.32
CA TRP A 111 -11.30 -9.91 -28.49
C TRP A 111 -12.34 -10.37 -27.47
N ARG A 112 -13.01 -11.51 -27.71
CA ARG A 112 -13.97 -12.07 -26.75
C ARG A 112 -13.33 -12.44 -25.43
N VAL A 113 -12.07 -12.88 -25.45
CA VAL A 113 -11.30 -13.21 -24.24
C VAL A 113 -11.19 -12.00 -23.32
N LEU A 114 -11.15 -10.78 -23.87
CA LEU A 114 -11.10 -9.55 -23.08
C LEU A 114 -12.49 -9.06 -22.68
N THR A 115 -13.47 -9.13 -23.58
CA THR A 115 -14.82 -8.66 -23.28
C THR A 115 -15.53 -9.54 -22.25
N THR A 116 -15.25 -10.84 -22.21
CA THR A 116 -15.85 -11.78 -21.25
C THR A 116 -15.54 -11.44 -19.79
N LEU A 117 -14.41 -10.76 -19.52
CA LEU A 117 -14.05 -10.34 -18.15
C LEU A 117 -15.08 -9.37 -17.55
N PHE A 118 -15.72 -8.55 -18.38
CA PHE A 118 -16.65 -7.52 -17.94
C PHE A 118 -18.10 -8.01 -17.90
N VAL A 119 -18.36 -9.23 -18.37
CA VAL A 119 -19.69 -9.77 -18.63
C VAL A 119 -20.04 -10.81 -17.59
N HIS A 120 -21.05 -10.54 -16.77
CA HIS A 120 -21.43 -11.43 -15.68
C HIS A 120 -22.80 -12.07 -15.97
N PRO A 121 -22.96 -13.39 -15.75
CA PRO A 121 -24.21 -14.10 -16.06
C PRO A 121 -25.37 -13.73 -15.14
N GLY A 122 -25.11 -13.08 -14.01
CA GLY A 122 -26.12 -12.59 -13.10
C GLY A 122 -25.56 -11.65 -12.04
N LEU A 123 -26.45 -10.87 -11.40
CA LEU A 123 -26.08 -9.85 -10.42
C LEU A 123 -25.37 -10.43 -9.19
N GLY A 124 -25.77 -11.61 -8.70
CA GLY A 124 -25.12 -12.24 -7.54
C GLY A 124 -23.67 -12.64 -7.83
N TYR A 125 -23.41 -13.18 -9.02
CA TYR A 125 -22.05 -13.53 -9.46
C TYR A 125 -21.19 -12.28 -9.71
N ALA A 126 -21.77 -11.24 -10.32
CA ALA A 126 -21.13 -9.94 -10.46
C ALA A 126 -20.77 -9.34 -9.10
N PHE A 127 -21.66 -9.44 -8.11
CA PHE A 127 -21.40 -8.92 -6.77
C PHE A 127 -20.18 -9.59 -6.14
N ILE A 128 -20.11 -10.92 -6.12
CA ILE A 128 -18.99 -11.66 -5.49
C ILE A 128 -17.66 -11.32 -6.16
N THR A 129 -17.63 -11.34 -7.49
CA THR A 129 -16.41 -11.08 -8.27
C THR A 129 -15.96 -9.63 -8.16
N LEU A 130 -16.86 -8.68 -8.32
CA LEU A 130 -16.52 -7.26 -8.27
C LEU A 130 -16.18 -6.79 -6.85
N VAL A 131 -16.78 -7.36 -5.81
CA VAL A 131 -16.38 -7.06 -4.42
C VAL A 131 -14.96 -7.56 -4.15
N ALA A 132 -14.60 -8.76 -4.61
CA ALA A 132 -13.24 -9.25 -4.50
C ALA A 132 -12.26 -8.34 -5.25
N VAL A 133 -12.58 -7.95 -6.49
CA VAL A 133 -11.77 -6.99 -7.26
C VAL A 133 -11.68 -5.63 -6.55
N ALA A 134 -12.76 -5.15 -5.93
CA ALA A 134 -12.77 -3.89 -5.20
C ALA A 134 -11.83 -3.91 -4.00
N ILE A 135 -11.88 -4.98 -3.19
CA ILE A 135 -11.07 -5.10 -1.99
C ILE A 135 -9.60 -5.28 -2.38
N PHE A 136 -9.27 -6.33 -3.13
CA PHE A 136 -7.88 -6.66 -3.45
C PHE A 136 -7.25 -5.69 -4.45
N GLY A 137 -8.02 -5.24 -5.45
CA GLY A 137 -7.58 -4.25 -6.44
C GLY A 137 -7.26 -2.91 -5.78
N SER A 138 -8.11 -2.41 -4.87
CA SER A 138 -7.83 -1.14 -4.20
C SER A 138 -6.61 -1.21 -3.27
N HIS A 139 -6.38 -2.35 -2.61
CA HIS A 139 -5.18 -2.55 -1.80
C HIS A 139 -3.91 -2.62 -2.66
N LEU A 140 -3.96 -3.30 -3.80
CA LEU A 140 -2.84 -3.39 -4.74
C LEU A 140 -2.55 -2.05 -5.42
N GLU A 141 -3.59 -1.31 -5.82
CA GLU A 141 -3.46 0.00 -6.48
C GLU A 141 -2.77 1.02 -5.57
N ARG A 142 -3.10 1.01 -4.26
CA ARG A 142 -2.44 1.89 -3.28
C ARG A 142 -0.98 1.51 -3.01
N ARG A 143 -0.58 0.25 -3.22
CA ARG A 143 0.79 -0.24 -2.96
C ARG A 143 1.70 -0.14 -4.18
N PHE A 144 1.21 -0.54 -5.35
CA PHE A 144 2.00 -0.72 -6.57
C PHE A 144 1.56 0.19 -7.72
N GLY A 145 0.47 0.95 -7.54
CA GLY A 145 -0.08 1.86 -8.54
C GLY A 145 -1.11 1.22 -9.49
N PRO A 146 -1.76 2.05 -10.33
CA PRO A 146 -2.88 1.64 -11.17
C PRO A 146 -2.49 0.70 -12.31
N VAL A 147 -1.26 0.84 -12.84
CA VAL A 147 -0.79 0.05 -13.99
C VAL A 147 -0.72 -1.44 -13.64
N VAL A 148 -0.26 -1.76 -12.43
CA VAL A 148 -0.13 -3.14 -11.96
C VAL A 148 -1.50 -3.80 -11.83
N VAL A 149 -2.50 -3.08 -11.31
CA VAL A 149 -3.87 -3.61 -11.17
C VAL A 149 -4.50 -3.86 -12.52
N ILE A 150 -4.37 -2.93 -13.48
CA ILE A 150 -4.90 -3.12 -14.84
C ILE A 150 -4.21 -4.30 -15.52
N GLY A 151 -2.88 -4.39 -15.44
CA GLY A 151 -2.10 -5.48 -16.01
C GLY A 151 -2.51 -6.84 -15.44
N LEU A 152 -2.59 -6.96 -14.11
CA LEU A 152 -3.03 -8.19 -13.44
C LEU A 152 -4.47 -8.55 -13.80
N PHE A 153 -5.38 -7.57 -13.82
CA PHE A 153 -6.78 -7.81 -14.17
C PHE A 153 -6.91 -8.39 -15.58
N LEU A 154 -6.20 -7.83 -16.56
CA LEU A 154 -6.25 -8.29 -17.94
C LEU A 154 -5.55 -9.64 -18.13
N VAL A 155 -4.35 -9.82 -17.59
CA VAL A 155 -3.56 -11.05 -17.77
C VAL A 155 -4.22 -12.23 -17.06
N CYS A 156 -4.58 -12.08 -15.77
CA CYS A 156 -5.21 -13.15 -15.01
C CYS A 156 -6.64 -13.43 -15.49
N GLY A 157 -7.37 -12.39 -15.90
CA GLY A 157 -8.70 -12.56 -16.49
C GLY A 157 -8.65 -13.30 -17.83
N ALA A 158 -7.73 -12.93 -18.72
CA ALA A 158 -7.55 -13.61 -20.01
C ALA A 158 -7.06 -15.06 -19.83
N ALA A 159 -6.11 -15.30 -18.91
CA ALA A 159 -5.65 -16.64 -18.58
C ALA A 159 -6.77 -17.52 -18.00
N GLY A 160 -7.59 -16.97 -17.11
CA GLY A 160 -8.77 -17.66 -16.56
C GLY A 160 -9.79 -17.99 -17.64
N ALA A 161 -10.08 -17.04 -18.54
CA ALA A 161 -11.00 -17.26 -19.65
C ALA A 161 -10.48 -18.32 -20.63
N ALA A 162 -9.20 -18.29 -20.98
CA ALA A 162 -8.56 -19.29 -21.81
C ALA A 162 -8.59 -20.69 -21.16
N ALA A 163 -8.34 -20.77 -19.85
CA ALA A 163 -8.41 -22.03 -19.11
C ALA A 163 -9.84 -22.60 -19.08
N SER A 164 -10.85 -21.77 -18.81
CA SER A 164 -12.26 -22.20 -18.87
C SER A 164 -12.66 -22.68 -20.26
N ALA A 165 -12.23 -21.97 -21.31
CA ALA A 165 -12.47 -22.34 -22.70
C ALA A 165 -11.83 -23.69 -23.07
N ALA A 166 -10.62 -23.96 -22.60
CA ALA A 166 -9.92 -25.22 -22.83
C ALA A 166 -10.64 -26.43 -22.20
N ILE A 167 -11.38 -26.22 -21.11
CA ILE A 167 -12.15 -27.24 -20.40
C ILE A 167 -13.61 -27.30 -20.92
N GLY A 168 -13.97 -26.46 -21.89
CA GLY A 168 -15.32 -26.44 -22.48
C GLY A 168 -16.38 -25.79 -21.58
N LEU A 169 -15.98 -25.05 -20.56
CA LEU A 169 -16.90 -24.29 -19.70
C LEU A 169 -17.08 -22.87 -20.24
N PRO A 170 -18.28 -22.27 -20.11
CA PRO A 170 -18.51 -20.90 -20.53
C PRO A 170 -17.62 -19.94 -19.72
N ALA A 171 -16.71 -19.25 -20.41
CA ALA A 171 -15.85 -18.26 -19.78
C ALA A 171 -16.61 -16.93 -19.64
N LEU A 172 -17.12 -16.65 -18.44
CA LEU A 172 -17.92 -15.46 -18.14
C LEU A 172 -17.48 -14.81 -16.81
N GLY A 173 -17.21 -13.51 -16.88
CA GLY A 173 -17.00 -12.59 -15.77
C GLY A 173 -15.57 -12.54 -15.23
N ALA A 174 -15.39 -11.70 -14.22
CA ALA A 174 -14.07 -11.32 -13.71
C ALA A 174 -13.44 -12.32 -12.73
N ASN A 175 -13.89 -13.58 -12.69
CA ASN A 175 -13.46 -14.58 -11.70
C ASN A 175 -11.94 -14.84 -11.75
N GLY A 176 -11.38 -15.05 -12.96
CA GLY A 176 -9.94 -15.23 -13.13
C GLY A 176 -9.12 -14.01 -12.69
N ALA A 177 -9.64 -12.81 -12.96
CA ALA A 177 -9.02 -11.57 -12.52
C ALA A 177 -9.09 -11.39 -10.99
N ALA A 178 -10.22 -11.71 -10.37
CA ALA A 178 -10.42 -11.64 -8.92
C ALA A 178 -9.46 -12.58 -8.18
N LEU A 179 -9.32 -13.83 -8.63
CA LEU A 179 -8.38 -14.79 -8.06
C LEU A 179 -6.92 -14.35 -8.28
N GLY A 180 -6.60 -13.80 -9.46
CA GLY A 180 -5.27 -13.26 -9.74
C GLY A 180 -4.88 -12.10 -8.81
N LEU A 181 -5.80 -11.15 -8.59
CA LEU A 181 -5.59 -10.04 -7.66
C LEU A 181 -5.49 -10.52 -6.20
N LEU A 182 -6.28 -11.52 -5.81
CA LEU A 182 -6.17 -12.14 -4.48
C LEU A 182 -4.80 -12.80 -4.29
N CYS A 183 -4.32 -13.58 -5.27
CA CYS A 183 -3.00 -14.20 -5.22
C CYS A 183 -1.87 -13.16 -5.17
N ALA A 184 -1.97 -12.09 -5.97
CA ALA A 184 -0.98 -11.01 -5.98
C ALA A 184 -0.97 -10.21 -4.67
N TRP A 185 -2.09 -10.14 -3.95
CA TRP A 185 -2.15 -9.49 -2.64
C TRP A 185 -1.58 -10.35 -1.51
N LEU A 186 -1.65 -11.68 -1.64
CA LEU A 186 -1.14 -12.63 -0.66
C LEU A 186 0.40 -12.77 -0.65
N MET A 187 1.06 -12.46 -1.78
CA MET A 187 2.52 -12.47 -1.92
C MET A 187 3.13 -11.14 -1.48
#